data_AF-A0A7J0DEY0-F1
#
_entry.id   AF-A0A7J0DEY0-F1
#
_cell.length_a   1.000
_cell.length_b   1.000
_cell.length_c   1.000
_cell.angle_alpha   90.00
_cell.angle_beta   90.00
_cell.angle_gamma   90.00
#
_symmetry.space_group_name_H-M   'P 1'
#
loop_
_entity.id
_entity.type
_entity.pdbx_description
1 polymer ?
#
loop_
_entity_poly.entity_id
_entity_poly.type
_entity_poly.pdbx_seq_one_letter_code
_entity_poly.pdbx_strand_id
1 'polypeptide(L)'
;MDKAALASRKKLPRAQTEREILQSLDHPFLPTLYAHFETEKFSCLVMEFCPGGDLHALRQRQPEKYFPEHAARLKFHCVPLSYLCFPFR
;
A
#
# COMPACT_ATOMS: atom_id res chain seq x y z
N MET A 1 9.88 0.96 7.67
CA MET A 1 10.12 -0.47 7.92
C MET A 1 11.52 -0.69 8.45
N ASP A 2 11.69 -1.50 9.51
CA ASP A 2 13.01 -1.83 10.06
C ASP A 2 13.79 -2.77 9.11
N LYS A 3 14.97 -2.33 8.65
CA LYS A 3 15.84 -3.10 7.74
C LYS A 3 16.31 -4.40 8.39
N ALA A 4 16.58 -4.42 9.70
CA ALA A 4 16.98 -5.64 10.41
C ALA A 4 15.82 -6.65 10.52
N ALA A 5 14.59 -6.17 10.67
CA ALA A 5 13.39 -7.02 10.64
C ALA A 5 13.12 -7.57 9.22
N LEU A 6 13.38 -6.78 8.18
CA LEU A 6 13.29 -7.24 6.79
C LEU A 6 14.40 -8.25 6.44
N ALA A 7 15.62 -8.03 6.92
CA ALA A 7 16.76 -8.92 6.73
C ALA A 7 16.55 -10.27 7.40
N SER A 8 16.14 -10.26 8.68
CA SER A 8 15.87 -11.48 9.45
C SER A 8 14.76 -12.34 8.83
N ARG A 9 13.80 -11.72 8.13
CA ARG A 9 12.70 -12.41 7.45
C ARG A 9 12.95 -12.69 5.97
N LYS A 10 14.15 -12.40 5.43
CA LYS A 10 14.48 -12.48 3.99
C LYS A 10 13.50 -11.69 3.10
N LYS A 11 12.91 -10.61 3.62
CA LYS A 11 11.93 -9.76 2.91
C LYS A 11 12.58 -8.57 2.21
N LEU A 12 13.88 -8.35 2.41
CA LEU A 12 14.67 -7.32 1.73
C LEU A 12 14.54 -7.33 0.20
N PRO A 13 14.78 -8.46 -0.52
CA PRO A 13 14.72 -8.44 -1.98
C PRO A 13 13.33 -8.09 -2.50
N ARG A 14 12.26 -8.57 -1.85
CA ARG A 14 10.91 -8.27 -2.29
C ARG A 14 10.49 -6.83 -1.98
N ALA A 15 10.96 -6.25 -0.87
CA ALA A 15 10.77 -4.82 -0.59
C ALA A 15 11.49 -3.92 -1.62
N GLN A 16 12.67 -4.34 -2.09
CA GLN A 16 13.41 -3.64 -3.14
C GLN A 16 12.66 -3.68 -4.48
N THR A 17 12.20 -4.87 -4.89
CA THR A 17 11.41 -5.04 -6.13
C THR A 17 10.11 -4.24 -6.08
N GLU A 18 9.39 -4.24 -4.95
CA GLU A 18 8.16 -3.45 -4.81
C GLU A 18 8.40 -1.95 -4.95
N ARG A 19 9.54 -1.45 -4.44
CA ARG A 19 9.94 -0.05 -4.63
C ARG A 19 10.17 0.28 -6.11
N GLU A 20 10.88 -0.57 -6.84
CA GLU A 20 11.16 -0.38 -8.28
C GLU A 20 9.87 -0.45 -9.12
N ILE A 21 8.96 -1.36 -8.76
CA ILE A 21 7.63 -1.43 -9.36
C ILE A 21 6.85 -0.14 -9.10
N LEU A 22 6.80 0.36 -7.86
CA LEU A 22 6.10 1.60 -7.53
C LEU A 22 6.73 2.84 -8.19
N GLN A 23 8.04 2.84 -8.42
CA GLN A 23 8.73 3.90 -9.17
C GLN A 23 8.43 3.89 -10.67
N SER A 24 8.06 2.74 -11.23
CA SER A 24 7.74 2.61 -12.66
C SER A 24 6.25 2.71 -12.98
N LEU A 25 5.40 2.73 -11.96
CA LEU A 25 3.94 2.79 -12.09
C LEU A 25 3.42 4.21 -11.90
N ASP A 26 3.33 4.96 -13.00
CA ASP A 26 2.52 6.18 -13.07
C ASP A 26 1.17 5.83 -13.72
N HIS A 27 0.19 5.46 -12.91
CA HIS A 27 -1.17 5.16 -13.38
C HIS A 27 -2.20 5.80 -12.43
N PRO A 28 -3.28 6.44 -12.94
CA PRO A 28 -4.34 7.06 -12.12
C PRO A 28 -5.11 6.11 -11.20
N PHE A 29 -4.78 4.81 -11.18
CA PHE A 29 -5.42 3.79 -10.34
C PHE A 29 -4.46 3.21 -9.29
N LEU A 30 -3.23 3.73 -9.22
CA LEU A 30 -2.22 3.31 -8.27
C LEU A 30 -1.73 4.55 -7.51
N PRO A 31 -1.45 4.43 -6.19
CA PRO A 31 -0.86 5.54 -5.44
C PRO A 31 0.45 5.97 -6.06
N THR A 32 0.57 7.25 -6.38
CA THR A 32 1.84 7.82 -6.80
C THR A 32 2.82 7.80 -5.63
N LEU A 33 4.03 7.30 -5.87
CA LEU A 33 5.14 7.39 -4.94
C LEU A 33 5.81 8.77 -5.11
N TYR A 34 5.60 9.67 -4.15
CA TYR A 34 6.22 11.01 -4.20
C TYR A 34 7.70 10.98 -3.87
N ALA A 35 8.08 10.22 -2.84
CA ALA A 35 9.45 10.14 -2.37
C ALA A 35 9.69 8.82 -1.63
N HIS A 36 10.94 8.40 -1.56
CA HIS A 36 11.36 7.34 -0.65
C HIS A 36 12.65 7.77 0.05
N PHE A 37 12.80 7.35 1.29
CA PHE A 37 14.01 7.61 2.06
C PHE A 37 14.41 6.38 2.82
N GLU A 38 15.71 6.09 2.76
CA GLU A 38 16.31 4.98 3.46
C GLU A 38 17.34 5.53 4.43
N THR A 39 17.16 5.16 5.69
CA THR A 39 18.13 5.34 6.76
C THR A 39 18.82 4.00 7.03
N GLU A 40 19.86 4.01 7.89
CA GLU A 40 20.58 2.79 8.29
C GLU A 40 19.64 1.73 8.88
N LYS A 41 18.61 2.18 9.60
CA LYS A 41 17.67 1.29 10.31
C LYS A 41 16.32 1.19 9.63
N PHE A 42 15.88 2.18 8.87
CA PHE A 42 14.51 2.24 8.34
C PHE A 42 14.43 2.58 6.87
N SER A 43 13.56 1.89 6.13
CA SER A 43 13.11 2.29 4.79
C SER A 43 11.69 2.85 4.86
N CYS A 44 11.45 4.01 4.26
CA CYS A 44 10.18 4.72 4.29
C CYS A 44 9.77 5.17 2.87
N LEU A 45 8.48 5.05 2.58
CA LEU A 45 7.86 5.41 1.30
C LEU A 45 6.82 6.50 1.57
N VAL A 46 6.87 7.58 0.80
CA VAL A 46 5.91 8.69 0.81
C VAL A 46 5.01 8.53 -0.39
N MET A 47 3.73 8.31 -0.14
CA MET A 47 2.72 8.06 -1.18
C MET A 47 1.50 8.95 -0.95
N GLU A 48 0.61 8.98 -1.93
CA GLU A 48 -0.68 9.66 -1.84
C GLU A 48 -1.52 9.22 -0.62
N PHE A 49 -2.09 10.20 0.10
CA PHE A 49 -2.96 9.95 1.23
C PHE A 49 -4.40 9.71 0.79
N CYS A 50 -4.96 8.59 1.26
CA CYS A 50 -6.33 8.21 0.97
C CYS A 50 -7.18 8.23 2.24
N PRO A 51 -8.10 9.19 2.40
CA PRO A 51 -8.92 9.32 3.61
C PRO A 51 -9.90 8.15 3.82
N GLY A 52 -10.10 7.31 2.80
CA GLY A 52 -11.00 6.17 2.83
C GLY A 52 -10.51 4.96 3.64
N GLY A 53 -9.22 4.89 3.96
CA GLY A 53 -8.62 3.72 4.62
C GLY A 53 -8.66 2.44 3.78
N ASP A 54 -8.35 1.31 4.42
CA ASP A 54 -8.26 0.01 3.75
C ASP A 54 -9.64 -0.63 3.45
N LEU A 55 -9.74 -1.26 2.28
CA LEU A 55 -10.94 -1.93 1.81
C LEU A 55 -11.35 -3.08 2.74
N HIS A 56 -10.41 -3.80 3.34
CA HIS A 56 -10.74 -4.84 4.31
C HIS A 56 -11.41 -4.25 5.55
N ALA A 57 -10.86 -3.17 6.11
CA ALA A 57 -11.44 -2.49 7.26
C ALA A 57 -12.85 -1.94 6.95
N LEU A 58 -13.02 -1.34 5.77
CA LEU A 58 -14.33 -0.89 5.30
C LEU A 58 -15.32 -2.05 5.13
N ARG A 59 -14.87 -3.20 4.62
CA ARG A 59 -15.70 -4.39 4.45
C ARG A 59 -16.18 -4.93 5.79
N GLN A 60 -15.32 -4.96 6.81
CA GLN A 60 -15.70 -5.43 8.14
C GLN A 60 -16.73 -4.53 8.83
N ARG A 61 -16.80 -3.25 8.43
CA ARG A 61 -17.84 -2.32 8.91
C ARG A 61 -19.19 -2.51 8.20
N GLN A 62 -19.24 -3.24 7.08
CA GLN A 62 -20.50 -3.51 6.41
C GLN A 62 -21.29 -4.60 7.14
N PRO A 63 -22.61 -4.45 7.31
CA PRO A 63 -23.45 -5.41 8.04
C PRO A 63 -23.39 -6.80 7.43
N GLU A 64 -23.28 -6.89 6.10
CA GLU A 64 -23.23 -8.17 5.38
C GLU A 64 -21.81 -8.57 4.93
N LYS A 65 -20.78 -7.81 5.31
CA LYS A 65 -19.37 -8.06 4.96
C LYS A 65 -19.08 -8.17 3.45
N TYR A 66 -19.96 -7.63 2.61
CA TYR A 66 -19.73 -7.49 1.17
C TYR A 66 -20.01 -6.06 0.71
N PHE A 67 -19.45 -5.68 -0.44
CA PHE A 67 -19.80 -4.43 -1.10
C PHE A 67 -20.77 -4.73 -2.25
N PRO A 68 -21.85 -3.98 -2.40
CA PRO A 68 -22.67 -4.07 -3.60
C PRO A 68 -21.83 -3.64 -4.82
N GLU A 69 -22.12 -4.24 -5.99
CA GLU A 69 -21.29 -4.11 -7.19
C GLU A 69 -21.01 -2.65 -7.59
N HIS A 70 -22.00 -1.76 -7.44
CA HIS A 70 -21.85 -0.34 -7.73
C HIS A 70 -20.81 0.34 -6.81
N ALA A 71 -20.81 0.00 -5.52
CA ALA A 71 -19.88 0.55 -4.53
C ALA A 71 -18.48 -0.03 -4.73
N ALA A 72 -18.37 -1.30 -5.09
CA ALA A 72 -17.10 -1.92 -5.46
C ALA A 72 -16.49 -1.20 -6.67
N ARG A 73 -17.26 -0.95 -7.73
CA ARG A 73 -16.78 -0.31 -8.97
C ARG A 73 -16.26 1.11 -8.73
N LEU A 74 -16.99 1.93 -7.97
CA LEU A 74 -16.57 3.29 -7.59
C LEU A 74 -15.34 3.28 -6.68
N LYS A 75 -15.22 2.29 -5.79
CA LYS A 75 -14.07 2.17 -4.90
C LYS A 75 -12.83 1.67 -5.65
N PHE A 76 -12.93 0.70 -6.54
CA PHE A 76 -11.79 0.32 -7.40
C PHE A 76 -11.29 1.50 -8.25
N HIS A 77 -12.19 2.42 -8.61
CA HIS A 77 -11.82 3.64 -9.33
C HIS A 77 -11.17 4.73 -8.44
N CYS A 78 -11.42 4.69 -7.13
CA CYS A 78 -11.08 5.76 -6.19
C CYS A 78 -10.26 5.28 -4.98
N VAL A 79 -9.66 4.09 -5.04
CA VAL A 79 -8.72 3.58 -4.05
C VAL A 79 -7.33 3.71 -4.66
N PRO A 80 -6.66 4.87 -4.52
CA PRO A 80 -5.23 4.78 -4.27
C PRO A 80 -5.12 4.03 -2.93
N LEU A 81 -4.42 2.90 -2.93
CA LEU A 81 -4.08 2.20 -1.70
C LEU A 81 -3.36 3.18 -0.74
N SER A 82 -4.05 3.51 0.34
CA SER A 82 -3.53 4.19 1.51
C SER A 82 -2.19 3.58 1.94
N TYR A 83 -1.21 4.41 2.31
CA TYR A 83 0.00 4.07 3.09
C TYR A 83 0.16 2.58 3.37
N LEU A 84 0.54 1.81 2.35
CA LEU A 84 1.09 0.49 2.59
C LEU A 84 2.51 0.73 3.11
N CYS A 85 2.62 0.93 4.41
CA CYS A 85 3.71 0.27 5.10
C CYS A 85 3.40 -1.22 4.98
N PHE A 86 3.64 -1.82 3.80
CA PHE A 86 3.47 -3.23 3.46
C PHE A 86 4.04 -4.06 4.63
N PRO A 87 3.24 -4.51 5.61
CA PRO A 87 3.74 -5.55 6.48
C PRO A 87 3.50 -6.76 5.61
N PHE A 88 4.47 -7.07 4.76
CA PHE A 88 4.53 -8.35 4.08
C PHE A 88 4.04 -9.41 5.05
N ARG A 89 2.81 -9.85 4.86
CA ARG A 89 2.30 -11.00 5.58
C ARG A 89 2.73 -12.18 4.73
#